data_AF-A0A2E5XQ87-F1
#
_entry.id   AF-A0A2E5XQ87-F1
#
_cell.length_a   1.000
_cell.length_b   1.000
_cell.length_c   1.000
_cell.angle_alpha   90.00
_cell.angle_beta   90.00
_cell.angle_gamma   90.00
#
_symmetry.space_group_name_H-M   'P 1'
#
loop_
_entity.id
_entity.type
_entity.pdbx_description
1 polymer ?
#
loop_
_entity_poly.entity_id
_entity_poly.type
_entity_poly.pdbx_seq_one_letter_code
_entity_poly.pdbx_strand_id
1 'polypeptide(L)'
;MSTKIFIGTSPNNFDKEIETIYEYSLRENCKSELDINWMRLSNSRSDFWSNWNTRKWFTPFSGFRWGIPEFCDFKGRVIYTDVDMINLKDISKLIEIDMHGKPFAARKG
;
A
#
# COMPACT_ATOMS: atom_id res chain seq x y z
N MET A 1 7.06 -10.86 13.65
CA MET A 1 7.46 -9.88 12.62
C MET A 1 6.20 -9.22 12.09
N SER A 2 6.21 -7.91 11.84
CA SER A 2 5.04 -7.19 11.30
C SER A 2 5.06 -7.21 9.77
N THR A 3 3.91 -7.44 9.14
CA THR A 3 3.73 -7.38 7.69
C THR A 3 3.46 -5.93 7.29
N LYS A 4 4.41 -5.31 6.60
CA LYS A 4 4.30 -3.91 6.14
C LYS A 4 3.54 -3.83 4.81
N ILE A 5 2.48 -3.04 4.77
CA ILE A 5 1.63 -2.83 3.61
C ILE A 5 1.44 -1.34 3.35
N PHE A 6 1.54 -0.96 2.07
CA PHE A 6 1.29 0.38 1.58
C PHE A 6 0.00 0.38 0.76
N ILE A 7 -0.97 1.19 1.18
CA ILE A 7 -2.29 1.24 0.55
C ILE A 7 -2.50 2.61 -0.07
N GLY A 8 -2.67 2.65 -1.40
CA GLY A 8 -3.00 3.88 -2.10
C GLY A 8 -4.47 4.27 -1.91
N THR A 9 -4.73 5.47 -1.39
CA THR A 9 -6.08 5.95 -1.07
C THR A 9 -6.28 7.43 -1.44
N SER A 10 -7.50 7.85 -1.73
CA SER A 10 -7.83 9.21 -2.13
C SER A 10 -7.65 10.23 -1.00
N PRO A 11 -7.34 11.51 -1.32
CA PRO A 11 -7.25 12.55 -0.32
C PRO A 11 -8.61 12.90 0.29
N ASN A 12 -8.61 13.77 1.30
CA ASN A 12 -9.80 14.37 1.91
C ASN A 12 -10.84 13.35 2.44
N ASN A 13 -10.39 12.15 2.82
CA ASN A 13 -11.25 11.07 3.33
C ASN A 13 -12.33 10.60 2.34
N PHE A 14 -12.15 10.78 1.03
CA PHE A 14 -13.13 10.32 0.03
C PHE A 14 -13.33 8.80 0.01
N ASP A 15 -12.32 8.04 0.43
CA ASP A 15 -12.38 6.59 0.47
C ASP A 15 -12.54 6.04 1.91
N LYS A 16 -12.93 6.85 2.89
CA LYS A 16 -12.91 6.47 4.33
C LYS A 16 -13.67 5.18 4.63
N GLU A 17 -14.86 4.99 4.05
CA GLU A 17 -15.65 3.79 4.20
C GLU A 17 -14.95 2.57 3.57
N ILE A 18 -14.31 2.78 2.42
CA ILE A 18 -13.55 1.74 1.70
C ILE A 18 -12.29 1.36 2.47
N GLU A 19 -11.54 2.34 3.01
CA GLU A 19 -10.40 2.11 3.91
C GLU A 19 -10.81 1.24 5.10
N THR A 20 -11.95 1.55 5.72
CA THR A 20 -12.47 0.81 6.88
C THR A 20 -12.78 -0.64 6.51
N ILE A 21 -13.47 -0.88 5.39
CA ILE A 21 -13.80 -2.23 4.92
C ILE A 21 -12.53 -3.01 4.57
N TYR A 22 -11.60 -2.38 3.88
CA TYR A 22 -10.38 -3.06 3.45
C TYR A 22 -9.48 -3.40 4.64
N GLU A 23 -9.26 -2.45 5.57
CA GLU A 23 -8.55 -2.69 6.83
C GLU A 23 -9.20 -3.80 7.65
N TYR A 24 -10.53 -3.79 7.78
CA TYR A 24 -11.24 -4.87 8.47
C TYR A 24 -10.95 -6.23 7.82
N SER A 25 -11.10 -6.34 6.49
CA SER A 25 -10.85 -7.61 5.79
C SER A 25 -9.39 -8.08 5.89
N LEU A 26 -8.43 -7.14 5.92
CA LEU A 26 -7.01 -7.43 6.12
C LEU A 26 -6.77 -8.00 7.52
N ARG A 27 -7.25 -7.31 8.56
CA ARG A 27 -7.05 -7.69 9.97
C ARG A 27 -7.78 -8.99 10.34
N GLU A 28 -8.98 -9.20 9.81
CA GLU A 28 -9.76 -10.41 10.04
C GLU A 28 -9.07 -11.66 9.48
N ASN A 29 -8.36 -11.53 8.36
CA ASN A 29 -7.78 -12.66 7.63
C ASN A 29 -6.27 -12.82 7.79
N CYS A 30 -5.57 -11.86 8.40
CA CYS A 30 -4.13 -11.93 8.62
C CYS A 30 -3.79 -12.36 10.04
N LYS A 31 -2.91 -13.36 10.17
CA LYS A 31 -2.51 -13.89 11.49
C LYS A 31 -1.39 -13.10 12.15
N SER A 32 -0.66 -12.29 11.38
CA SER A 32 0.41 -11.44 11.87
C SER A 32 -0.06 -10.00 12.09
N GLU A 33 0.63 -9.28 12.96
CA GLU A 33 0.51 -7.82 13.04
C GLU A 33 0.70 -7.16 11.66
N LEU A 34 -0.13 -6.17 11.38
CA LEU A 34 -0.10 -5.39 10.14
C LEU A 34 0.36 -3.96 10.42
N ASP A 35 1.40 -3.54 9.72
CA ASP A 35 1.89 -2.15 9.65
C ASP A 35 1.36 -1.50 8.36
N ILE A 36 0.20 -0.85 8.47
CA ILE A 36 -0.50 -0.22 7.35
C ILE A 36 -0.02 1.23 7.18
N ASN A 37 0.55 1.52 6.02
CA ASN A 37 0.93 2.85 5.59
C ASN A 37 -0.09 3.35 4.55
N TRP A 38 -0.96 4.25 4.97
CA TRP A 38 -1.94 4.90 4.08
C TRP A 38 -1.25 5.97 3.24
N MET A 39 -1.12 5.72 1.94
CA MET A 39 -0.53 6.65 0.99
C MET A 39 -1.63 7.53 0.40
N ARG A 40 -1.73 8.77 0.89
CA ARG A 40 -2.71 9.76 0.45
C ARG A 40 -2.04 11.09 0.17
N LEU A 41 -2.54 11.80 -0.84
CA LEU A 41 -2.04 13.14 -1.13
C LEU A 41 -2.34 14.08 0.05
N SER A 42 -1.29 14.68 0.58
CA SER A 42 -1.35 15.53 1.76
C SER A 42 -0.92 16.96 1.43
N ASN A 43 -1.57 17.93 2.07
CA ASN A 43 -1.17 19.35 2.00
C ASN A 43 -0.06 19.70 3.00
N SER A 44 0.28 18.78 3.92
CA SER A 44 1.35 18.99 4.88
C SER A 44 2.71 18.80 4.24
N ARG A 45 3.57 19.82 4.26
CA ARG A 45 4.93 19.74 3.70
C ARG A 45 5.84 18.73 4.40
N SER A 46 5.51 18.31 5.63
CA SER A 46 6.29 17.32 6.37
C SER A 46 5.93 15.88 6.01
N ASP A 47 4.87 15.67 5.24
CA ASP A 47 4.41 14.34 4.83
C ASP A 47 5.17 13.88 3.58
N PHE A 48 5.65 12.64 3.57
CA PHE A 48 6.36 12.04 2.44
C PHE A 48 5.49 11.97 1.17
N TRP A 49 4.17 11.83 1.34
CA TRP A 49 3.22 11.75 0.22
C TRP A 49 2.73 13.14 -0.25
N SER A 50 3.28 14.23 0.30
CA SER A 50 2.96 15.59 -0.13
C SER A 50 3.66 16.02 -1.42
N ASN A 51 3.11 17.03 -2.10
CA ASN A 51 3.71 17.68 -3.27
C ASN A 51 3.90 16.81 -4.54
N TRP A 52 3.30 15.61 -4.60
CA TRP A 52 3.31 14.81 -5.81
C TRP A 52 2.40 15.42 -6.89
N ASN A 53 2.90 15.49 -8.14
CA ASN A 53 2.09 15.94 -9.27
C ASN A 53 1.30 14.75 -9.86
N THR A 54 0.08 14.56 -9.37
CA THR A 54 -0.76 13.39 -9.69
C THR A 54 -1.68 13.60 -10.90
N ARG A 55 -1.66 14.78 -11.54
CA ARG A 55 -2.62 15.18 -12.61
C ARG A 55 -2.71 14.26 -13.82
N LYS A 56 -1.68 13.45 -14.07
CA LYS A 56 -1.62 12.50 -15.21
C LYS A 56 -1.86 11.05 -14.80
N TRP A 57 -2.15 10.79 -13.52
CA TRP A 57 -2.38 9.44 -13.03
C TRP A 57 -3.85 9.06 -13.15
N PHE A 58 -4.13 7.78 -13.34
CA PHE A 58 -5.51 7.26 -13.40
C PHE A 58 -6.23 7.39 -12.06
N THR A 59 -5.52 7.12 -10.95
CA THR A 59 -6.00 7.39 -9.59
C THR A 59 -5.07 8.39 -8.91
N PRO A 60 -5.55 9.17 -7.91
CA PRO A 60 -4.72 10.19 -7.25
C PRO A 60 -3.55 9.61 -6.44
N PHE A 61 -3.48 8.29 -6.27
CA PHE A 61 -2.47 7.60 -5.48
C PHE A 61 -1.63 6.59 -6.27
N SER A 62 -2.02 6.21 -7.50
CA SER A 62 -1.39 5.13 -8.27
C SER A 62 0.13 5.25 -8.35
N GLY A 63 0.67 6.44 -8.59
CA GLY A 63 2.11 6.62 -8.75
C GLY A 63 2.91 6.62 -7.45
N PHE A 64 2.28 6.66 -6.27
CA PHE A 64 2.99 6.57 -4.98
C PHE A 64 3.80 5.28 -4.84
N ARG A 65 3.39 4.20 -5.52
CA ARG A 65 4.12 2.93 -5.55
C ARG A 65 5.61 3.07 -5.91
N TRP A 66 5.95 4.09 -6.69
CA TRP A 66 7.33 4.37 -7.10
C TRP A 66 8.17 5.05 -6.01
N GLY A 67 7.52 5.68 -5.01
CA GLY A 67 8.19 6.28 -3.86
C GLY A 67 8.41 5.30 -2.69
N ILE A 68 7.76 4.14 -2.70
CA ILE A 68 7.87 3.14 -1.62
C ILE A 68 9.33 2.69 -1.36
N PRO A 69 10.17 2.42 -2.38
CA PRO A 69 11.57 2.06 -2.14
C PRO A 69 12.34 3.13 -1.38
N GLU A 70 12.19 4.41 -1.76
CA GLU A 70 12.82 5.55 -1.09
C GLU A 70 12.32 5.67 0.37
N PHE A 71 11.01 5.56 0.59
CA PHE A 71 10.42 5.57 1.95
C PHE A 71 11.02 4.48 2.86
N CYS A 72 11.46 3.36 2.27
CA CYS A 72 12.02 2.22 2.98
C CYS A 72 13.56 2.18 2.97
N ASP A 73 14.26 3.28 2.61
CA ASP A 73 15.71 3.32 2.44
C ASP A 73 16.27 2.20 1.54
N PHE A 74 15.48 1.80 0.53
CA PHE A 74 15.75 0.68 -0.38
C PHE A 74 16.00 -0.66 0.33
N LYS A 75 15.39 -0.88 1.50
CA LYS A 75 15.56 -2.09 2.31
C LYS A 75 14.25 -2.82 2.56
N GLY A 76 14.36 -4.15 2.71
CA GLY A 76 13.27 -5.02 3.12
C GLY A 76 12.31 -5.40 1.99
N ARG A 77 11.16 -5.95 2.38
CA ARG A 77 10.05 -6.34 1.50
C ARG A 77 8.74 -5.81 2.05
N VAL A 78 7.87 -5.36 1.15
CA VAL A 78 6.61 -4.71 1.48
C VAL A 78 5.56 -5.11 0.47
N ILE A 79 4.29 -4.96 0.84
CA ILE A 79 3.14 -5.17 -0.05
C ILE A 79 2.60 -3.80 -0.48
N TYR A 80 2.21 -3.66 -1.74
CA TYR A 80 1.44 -2.51 -2.23
C TYR A 80 0.09 -2.98 -2.77
N THR A 81 -0.97 -2.26 -2.40
CA THR A 81 -2.32 -2.44 -2.94
C THR A 81 -3.03 -1.10 -3.13
N ASP A 82 -4.05 -1.09 -3.98
CA ASP A 82 -5.03 0.00 -4.02
C ASP A 82 -6.07 -0.22 -2.91
N VAL A 83 -6.79 0.83 -2.50
CA VAL A 83 -7.73 0.80 -1.38
C VAL A 83 -9.00 -0.02 -1.64
N ASP A 84 -9.40 -0.17 -2.91
CA ASP A 84 -10.65 -0.81 -3.35
C ASP A 84 -10.59 -2.34 -3.42
N MET A 85 -9.77 -2.94 -2.55
CA MET A 85 -9.56 -4.37 -2.46
C MET A 85 -10.37 -5.00 -1.31
N ILE A 86 -10.57 -6.32 -1.36
CA ILE A 86 -11.07 -7.13 -0.24
C ILE A 86 -10.09 -8.27 -0.03
N ASN A 87 -9.59 -8.42 1.19
CA ASN A 87 -8.65 -9.47 1.55
C ASN A 87 -9.38 -10.67 2.17
N LEU A 88 -9.25 -11.85 1.57
CA LEU A 88 -9.92 -13.08 2.00
C LEU A 88 -8.97 -14.17 2.49
N LYS A 89 -7.66 -13.89 2.51
CA LYS A 89 -6.61 -14.84 2.89
C LYS A 89 -5.52 -14.15 3.69
N ASP A 90 -4.67 -14.93 4.33
CA ASP A 90 -3.52 -14.41 5.04
C ASP A 90 -2.53 -13.75 4.07
N ILE A 91 -2.49 -12.42 4.10
CA ILE A 91 -1.73 -11.59 3.16
C ILE A 91 -0.22 -11.64 3.43
N SER A 92 0.19 -11.99 4.65
CA SER A 92 1.61 -12.11 5.04
C SER A 92 2.37 -13.10 4.15
N LYS A 93 1.67 -14.12 3.63
CA LYS A 93 2.21 -15.11 2.68
C LYS A 93 2.74 -14.50 1.38
N LEU A 94 2.28 -13.31 0.99
CA LEU A 94 2.79 -12.63 -0.20
C LEU A 94 4.24 -12.14 -0.02
N ILE A 95 4.68 -11.83 1.20
CA ILE A 95 6.08 -11.41 1.46
C ILE A 95 7.05 -12.60 1.32
N GLU A 96 6.55 -13.80 1.60
CA GLU A 96 7.32 -15.05 1.63
C GLU A 96 7.55 -15.65 0.24
N ILE A 97 6.87 -15.14 -0.80
CA ILE A 97 7.00 -15.68 -2.14
C ILE A 97 8.44 -15.56 -2.65
N ASP A 98 8.88 -16.58 -3.39
CA ASP A 98 10.13 -16.49 -4.13
C ASP A 98 9.94 -15.55 -5.34
N MET A 99 10.68 -14.44 -5.32
CA MET A 99 10.67 -13.46 -6.40
C MET A 99 11.73 -13.76 -7.47
N HIS A 100 12.47 -14.87 -7.34
CA HIS A 100 13.53 -15.30 -8.26
C HIS A 100 14.56 -14.19 -8.54
N GLY A 101 14.96 -13.48 -7.48
CA GLY A 101 15.91 -12.36 -7.55
C GLY A 101 15.36 -11.10 -8.24
N LYS A 102 14.06 -11.00 -8.50
CA LYS A 102 13.42 -9.80 -9.07
C LYS A 102 13.05 -8.79 -7.98
N PRO A 103 13.09 -7.49 -8.29
CA PRO A 103 12.74 -6.43 -7.33
C PRO A 103 11.23 -6.29 -7.09
N PHE A 104 10.40 -6.80 -8.01
CA PHE A 104 8.94 -6.73 -7.92
C PHE A 104 8.31 -8.06 -8.33
N ALA A 105 7.19 -8.39 -7.69
CA ALA A 105 6.31 -9.47 -8.07
C ALA A 105 4.90 -8.90 -8.21
N ALA A 106 4.22 -9.25 -9.29
CA ALA A 106 2.86 -8.81 -9.57
C ALA A 106 2.10 -9.95 -10.24
N ARG A 107 0.78 -9.97 -10.06
CA ARG A 107 -0.08 -10.89 -10.82
C ARG A 107 0.02 -10.52 -12.30
N LYS A 108 0.23 -11.52 -13.16
CA LYS A 108 0.14 -11.35 -14.61
C LYS A 108 -1.30 -10.94 -14.98
N GLY A 109 -1.43 -9.79 -15.64
CA GLY A 109 -2.69 -9.30 -16.19
C GLY A 109 -3.17 -10.13 -17.39
#